data_AF-A0A954AA37-F1
#
_entry.id   AF-A0A954AA37-F1
#
_cell.length_a   1.000
_cell.length_b   1.000
_cell.length_c   1.000
_cell.angle_alpha   90.00
_cell.angle_beta   90.00
_cell.angle_gamma   90.00
#
_symmetry.space_group_name_H-M   'P 1'
#
loop_
_entity.id
_entity.type
_entity.pdbx_description
1 polymer ?
#
loop_
_entity_poly.entity_id
_entity_poly.type
_entity_poly.pdbx_seq_one_letter_code
_entity_poly.pdbx_strand_id
1 'polypeptide(L)'
;WADVDGDGDLDVLLTGSSLAGSQTLVYRNDGGSFVERPAGLLRVSDSALAAGDYDADGDLDILLIGQSGSQAVTRLYRNDGGAFVTIQTGLPGVQEGSVEWGDYDGDGDLDILLSGSTGSNRITRVYRNDHGCALTDDNYTAVQDLTFRVDAAAGVTSNDQSGPYTVALDTPPTHGTVDLAADGGFDYTPTPGFTGADSFRYTLVGWPDVAAATV
;
A
#
# COMPACT_ATOMS: atom_id res chain seq x y z
N TRP A 1 16.21 13.23 -1.05
CA TRP A 1 15.79 13.87 0.20
C TRP A 1 14.45 13.28 0.58
N ALA A 2 14.24 12.96 1.85
CA ALA A 2 13.00 12.40 2.39
C ALA A 2 13.05 12.61 3.90
N ASP A 3 11.92 12.89 4.56
CA ASP A 3 11.85 12.84 6.03
C ASP A 3 11.72 11.36 6.43
N VAL A 4 12.81 10.75 6.88
CA VAL A 4 12.83 9.30 7.13
C VAL A 4 12.66 8.94 8.59
N ASP A 5 12.59 9.91 9.50
CA ASP A 5 12.27 9.64 10.90
C ASP A 5 11.08 10.44 11.46
N GLY A 6 10.34 11.11 10.58
CA GLY A 6 9.05 11.72 10.85
C GLY A 6 9.14 12.97 11.73
N ASP A 7 10.30 13.61 11.78
CA ASP A 7 10.53 14.81 12.60
C ASP A 7 10.21 16.13 11.88
N GLY A 8 9.84 16.04 10.60
CA GLY A 8 9.45 17.16 9.74
C GLY A 8 10.61 17.82 8.99
N ASP A 9 11.86 17.43 9.26
CA ASP A 9 13.03 17.90 8.53
C ASP A 9 13.38 16.90 7.40
N LEU A 10 13.78 17.42 6.23
CA LEU A 10 14.20 16.54 5.13
C LEU A 10 15.61 16.00 5.37
N ASP A 11 15.75 14.67 5.31
CA ASP A 11 17.00 13.93 5.41
C ASP A 11 17.62 13.63 4.03
N VAL A 12 18.90 13.23 4.03
CA VAL A 12 19.62 12.86 2.82
C VAL A 12 19.78 11.35 2.73
N LEU A 13 19.26 10.78 1.64
CA LEU A 13 19.53 9.42 1.20
C LEU A 13 20.56 9.46 0.07
N LEU A 14 21.63 8.67 0.19
CA LEU A 14 22.71 8.61 -0.80
C LEU A 14 23.03 7.17 -1.15
N THR A 15 23.10 6.86 -2.45
CA THR A 15 23.59 5.56 -2.95
C THR A 15 24.72 5.77 -3.95
N GLY A 16 25.58 4.78 -4.11
CA GLY A 16 26.63 4.81 -5.13
C GLY A 16 27.95 4.21 -4.65
N SER A 17 29.05 4.66 -5.24
CA SER A 17 30.38 4.08 -5.01
C SER A 17 31.31 5.05 -4.30
N SER A 18 32.11 4.52 -3.39
CA SER A 18 33.22 5.20 -2.72
C SER A 18 34.52 4.42 -2.93
N LEU A 19 35.66 4.98 -2.48
CA LEU A 19 36.92 4.24 -2.43
C LEU A 19 36.85 2.98 -1.55
N ALA A 20 35.87 2.92 -0.64
CA ALA A 20 35.59 1.76 0.21
C ALA A 20 34.55 0.80 -0.38
N GLY A 21 34.17 0.97 -1.66
CA GLY A 21 33.16 0.18 -2.35
C GLY A 21 31.78 0.83 -2.35
N SER A 22 30.76 0.03 -2.71
CA SER A 22 29.35 0.42 -2.76
C SER A 22 28.83 0.92 -1.41
N GLN A 23 27.92 1.88 -1.43
CA GLN A 23 27.38 2.60 -0.27
C GLN A 23 25.88 2.85 -0.45
N THR A 24 25.16 2.74 0.65
CA THR A 24 23.81 3.27 0.81
C THR A 24 23.78 3.90 2.20
N LEU A 25 23.61 5.22 2.26
CA LEU A 25 23.79 6.03 3.46
C LEU A 25 22.55 6.88 3.70
N VAL A 26 22.24 7.08 4.98
CA VAL A 26 21.21 7.99 5.47
C VAL A 26 21.92 9.04 6.33
N TYR A 27 21.69 10.32 6.04
CA TYR A 27 22.11 11.42 6.91
C TYR A 27 20.86 12.10 7.46
N ARG A 28 20.64 11.98 8.76
CA ARG A 28 19.56 12.69 9.45
C ARG A 28 19.89 14.18 9.53
N ASN A 29 18.91 15.02 9.25
CA ASN A 29 18.97 16.47 9.37
C ASN A 29 18.43 16.93 10.74
N ASP A 30 19.32 17.09 11.71
CA ASP A 30 18.95 17.63 13.03
C ASP A 30 19.01 19.18 13.00
N GLY A 31 18.01 19.84 12.41
CA GLY A 31 17.93 21.30 12.36
C GLY A 31 19.06 21.99 11.58
N GLY A 32 19.46 21.40 10.45
CA GLY A 32 20.50 21.88 9.54
C GLY A 32 21.87 21.20 9.72
N SER A 33 21.99 20.28 10.68
CA SER A 33 23.20 19.47 10.89
C SER A 33 22.97 18.04 10.40
N PHE A 34 23.79 17.59 9.45
CA PHE A 34 23.69 16.26 8.86
C PHE A 34 24.58 15.25 9.60
N VAL A 35 23.96 14.23 10.18
CA VAL A 35 24.66 13.14 10.89
C VAL A 35 24.38 11.82 10.20
N GLU A 36 25.43 11.09 9.81
CA GLU A 36 25.29 9.75 9.24
C GLU A 36 24.64 8.81 10.26
N ARG A 37 23.55 8.15 9.85
CA ARG A 37 22.84 7.14 10.62
C ARG A 37 22.92 5.80 9.90
N PRO A 38 23.61 4.80 10.48
CA PRO A 38 23.64 3.46 9.92
C PRO A 38 22.24 2.82 9.97
N ALA A 39 21.55 2.78 8.82
CA ALA A 39 20.19 2.24 8.70
C ALA A 39 20.14 0.74 8.31
N GLY A 40 21.29 0.07 8.22
CA GLY A 40 21.36 -1.35 7.84
C GLY A 40 20.96 -1.64 6.39
N LEU A 41 20.82 -0.60 5.55
CA LEU A 41 20.45 -0.73 4.15
C LEU A 41 21.52 -1.46 3.34
N LEU A 42 21.09 -2.22 2.34
CA LEU A 42 22.01 -2.93 1.45
C LEU A 42 22.83 -1.90 0.67
N ARG A 43 24.15 -2.07 0.68
CA ARG A 43 25.08 -1.19 -0.02
C ARG A 43 25.10 -1.52 -1.51
N VAL A 44 24.78 -0.54 -2.36
CA VAL A 44 24.70 -0.72 -3.81
C VAL A 44 25.47 0.35 -4.58
N SER A 45 25.93 0.01 -5.79
CA SER A 45 26.42 0.95 -6.80
C SER A 45 25.52 0.94 -8.02
N ASP A 46 25.80 1.79 -9.02
CA ASP A 46 25.04 1.83 -10.29
C ASP A 46 23.54 1.88 -10.03
N SER A 47 23.16 2.75 -9.11
CA SER A 47 21.95 2.67 -8.32
C SER A 47 21.04 3.86 -8.54
N ALA A 48 19.78 3.67 -8.16
CA ALA A 48 18.82 4.72 -7.94
C ALA A 48 17.98 4.37 -6.71
N LEU A 49 17.41 5.39 -6.09
CA LEU A 49 16.53 5.24 -4.94
C LEU A 49 15.35 6.20 -5.10
N ALA A 50 14.19 5.80 -4.57
CA ALA A 50 13.02 6.66 -4.44
C ALA A 50 12.39 6.43 -3.07
N ALA A 51 11.94 7.52 -2.44
CA ALA A 51 11.19 7.47 -1.20
C ALA A 51 9.68 7.67 -1.50
N GLY A 52 8.85 6.88 -0.85
CA GLY A 52 7.39 6.90 -1.02
C GLY A 52 6.74 6.02 0.03
N ASP A 53 5.56 6.38 0.48
CA ASP A 53 4.77 5.66 1.47
C ASP A 53 4.08 4.45 0.79
N TYR A 54 4.67 3.25 0.93
CA TYR A 54 4.23 2.03 0.22
C TYR A 54 3.14 1.26 0.95
N ASP A 55 2.80 1.58 2.20
CA ASP A 55 1.70 0.94 2.93
C ASP A 55 0.71 1.93 3.57
N ALA A 56 0.81 3.21 3.18
CA ALA A 56 -0.08 4.30 3.54
C ALA A 56 -0.15 4.56 5.06
N ASP A 57 0.96 4.31 5.77
CA ASP A 57 1.04 4.52 7.22
C ASP A 57 1.56 5.92 7.61
N GLY A 58 2.02 6.69 6.63
CA GLY A 58 2.52 8.05 6.76
C GLY A 58 4.04 8.16 6.91
N ASP A 59 4.75 7.05 7.10
CA ASP A 59 6.21 7.02 7.09
C ASP A 59 6.73 6.83 5.66
N LEU A 60 7.79 7.54 5.26
CA LEU A 60 8.35 7.37 3.93
C LEU A 60 9.24 6.14 3.85
N ASP A 61 8.90 5.23 2.95
CA ASP A 61 9.64 4.00 2.68
C ASP A 61 10.67 4.16 1.57
N ILE A 62 11.56 3.18 1.42
CA ILE A 62 12.66 3.26 0.46
C ILE A 62 12.58 2.12 -0.54
N LEU A 63 12.43 2.47 -1.82
CA LEU A 63 12.73 1.59 -2.93
C LEU A 63 14.14 1.86 -3.45
N LEU A 64 14.94 0.80 -3.54
CA LEU A 64 16.34 0.83 -3.91
C LEU A 64 16.61 -0.14 -5.06
N ILE A 65 17.29 0.34 -6.10
CA ILE A 65 17.88 -0.49 -7.15
C ILE A 65 19.38 -0.28 -7.23
N GLY A 66 20.09 -1.27 -7.75
CA GLY A 66 21.51 -1.14 -8.03
C GLY A 66 22.23 -2.48 -8.09
N GLN A 67 23.56 -2.42 -8.03
CA GLN A 67 24.44 -3.57 -8.01
C GLN A 67 25.02 -3.77 -6.61
N SER A 68 24.79 -4.96 -6.03
CA SER A 68 25.46 -5.42 -4.82
C SER A 68 26.41 -6.55 -5.18
N GLY A 69 27.72 -6.29 -5.10
CA GLY A 69 28.73 -7.21 -5.62
C GLY A 69 28.62 -7.33 -7.14
N SER A 70 28.24 -8.51 -7.63
CA SER A 70 27.99 -8.78 -9.07
C SER A 70 26.51 -9.00 -9.39
N GLN A 71 25.61 -8.74 -8.44
CA GLN A 71 24.19 -9.01 -8.59
C GLN A 71 23.40 -7.70 -8.68
N ALA A 72 22.58 -7.57 -9.72
CA ALA A 72 21.53 -6.58 -9.78
C ALA A 72 20.49 -6.89 -8.69
N VAL A 73 20.03 -5.87 -7.96
CA VAL A 73 19.10 -6.01 -6.84
C VAL A 73 18.02 -4.95 -6.92
N THR A 74 16.82 -5.31 -6.47
CA THR A 74 15.74 -4.38 -6.15
C THR A 74 15.34 -4.68 -4.72
N ARG A 75 15.27 -3.67 -3.86
CA ARG A 75 14.94 -3.80 -2.44
C ARG A 75 13.93 -2.75 -2.04
N LEU A 76 12.85 -3.20 -1.41
CA LEU A 76 11.90 -2.35 -0.73
C LEU A 76 12.17 -2.45 0.77
N TYR A 77 12.29 -1.31 1.42
CA TYR A 77 12.44 -1.20 2.86
C TYR A 77 11.25 -0.42 3.40
N ARG A 78 10.40 -1.09 4.18
CA ARG A 78 9.41 -0.38 5.00
C ARG A 78 10.12 0.38 6.10
N ASN A 79 9.69 1.59 6.37
CA ASN A 79 10.14 2.44 7.45
C ASN A 79 9.07 2.51 8.55
N ASP A 80 9.36 1.93 9.71
CA ASP A 80 8.48 2.01 10.89
C ASP A 80 9.06 3.08 11.85
N GLY A 81 8.86 4.37 11.56
CA GLY A 81 9.35 5.49 12.38
C GLY A 81 10.88 5.59 12.50
N GLY A 82 11.60 5.43 11.39
CA GLY A 82 13.07 5.44 11.31
C GLY A 82 13.72 4.06 11.46
N ALA A 83 12.92 3.01 11.69
CA ALA A 83 13.37 1.63 11.73
C ALA A 83 13.05 0.90 10.41
N PHE A 84 14.07 0.55 9.64
CA PHE A 84 13.87 -0.07 8.33
C PHE A 84 13.78 -1.60 8.39
N VAL A 85 12.72 -2.16 7.78
CA VAL A 85 12.51 -3.60 7.59
C VAL A 85 12.50 -3.92 6.10
N THR A 86 13.25 -4.95 5.69
CA THR A 86 13.23 -5.38 4.28
C THR A 86 11.94 -6.13 3.97
N ILE A 87 11.23 -5.67 2.95
CA ILE A 87 10.07 -6.36 2.37
C ILE A 87 10.56 -7.31 1.27
N GLN A 88 10.12 -8.57 1.34
CA GLN A 88 10.40 -9.53 0.28
C GLN A 88 9.48 -9.25 -0.91
N THR A 89 10.02 -8.58 -1.91
CA THR A 89 9.30 -8.35 -3.16
C THR A 89 9.66 -9.43 -4.18
N GLY A 90 8.70 -9.82 -5.02
CA GLY A 90 8.93 -10.68 -6.18
C GLY A 90 9.59 -9.94 -7.36
N LEU A 91 10.07 -8.72 -7.15
CA LEU A 91 10.61 -7.85 -8.18
C LEU A 91 11.94 -8.40 -8.71
N PRO A 92 12.20 -8.31 -10.03
CA PRO A 92 13.51 -8.64 -10.57
C PRO A 92 14.55 -7.67 -10.04
N GLY A 93 15.78 -8.14 -9.84
CA GLY A 93 16.90 -7.26 -9.53
C GLY A 93 17.24 -6.36 -10.71
N VAL A 94 17.41 -5.05 -10.45
CA VAL A 94 17.71 -4.04 -11.47
C VAL A 94 18.90 -3.17 -11.04
N GLN A 95 19.74 -2.79 -11.99
CA GLN A 95 20.83 -1.82 -11.83
C GLN A 95 20.87 -0.86 -13.01
N GLU A 96 21.71 0.18 -12.96
CA GLU A 96 21.92 1.16 -14.03
C GLU A 96 20.59 1.76 -14.54
N GLY A 97 19.78 2.23 -13.61
CA GLY A 97 18.37 2.47 -13.83
C GLY A 97 17.80 3.67 -13.08
N SER A 98 16.47 3.75 -13.09
CA SER A 98 15.68 4.69 -12.30
C SER A 98 14.50 3.96 -11.68
N VAL A 99 14.09 4.44 -10.51
CA VAL A 99 12.87 4.03 -9.81
C VAL A 99 12.05 5.27 -9.47
N GLU A 100 10.74 5.14 -9.52
CA GLU A 100 9.81 6.20 -9.17
C GLU A 100 8.52 5.59 -8.61
N TRP A 101 7.89 6.32 -7.70
CA TRP A 101 6.59 6.00 -7.15
C TRP A 101 5.51 6.81 -7.84
N GLY A 102 4.33 6.23 -8.04
CA GLY A 102 3.16 6.98 -8.48
C GLY A 102 1.93 6.10 -8.55
N ASP A 103 0.78 6.70 -8.25
CA ASP A 103 -0.54 6.09 -8.39
C ASP A 103 -0.90 5.98 -9.89
N TYR A 104 -0.66 4.81 -10.48
CA TYR A 104 -0.75 4.62 -11.94
C TYR A 104 -2.19 4.36 -12.39
N ASP A 105 -3.01 3.78 -11.52
CA ASP A 105 -4.37 3.36 -11.85
C ASP A 105 -5.47 4.14 -11.11
N GLY A 106 -5.09 5.04 -10.20
CA GLY A 106 -5.98 5.94 -9.49
C GLY A 106 -6.64 5.31 -8.28
N ASP A 107 -6.09 4.23 -7.73
CA ASP A 107 -6.64 3.57 -6.54
C ASP A 107 -6.19 4.25 -5.23
N GLY A 108 -5.14 5.07 -5.30
CA GLY A 108 -4.64 5.87 -4.19
C GLY A 108 -3.41 5.26 -3.52
N ASP A 109 -2.96 4.09 -3.98
CA ASP A 109 -1.71 3.47 -3.55
C ASP A 109 -0.55 3.90 -4.45
N LEU A 110 0.66 3.91 -3.89
CA LEU A 110 1.85 4.21 -4.69
C LEU A 110 2.33 2.95 -5.41
N ASP A 111 2.23 2.95 -6.73
CA ASP A 111 2.82 1.94 -7.59
C ASP A 111 4.29 2.23 -7.92
N ILE A 112 4.97 1.21 -8.43
CA ILE A 112 6.39 1.28 -8.74
C ILE A 112 6.61 1.34 -10.25
N LEU A 113 7.23 2.42 -10.74
CA LEU A 113 7.90 2.42 -12.03
C LEU A 113 9.36 1.99 -11.85
N LEU A 114 9.75 0.91 -12.54
CA LEU A 114 11.09 0.33 -12.47
C LEU A 114 11.71 0.28 -13.87
N SER A 115 12.86 0.92 -14.06
CA SER A 115 13.62 0.87 -15.32
C SER A 115 15.11 0.63 -15.07
N GLY A 116 15.77 -0.15 -15.95
CA GLY A 116 17.22 -0.37 -15.88
C GLY A 116 17.65 -1.67 -16.56
N SER A 117 18.71 -2.29 -16.04
CA SER A 117 19.29 -3.55 -16.49
C SER A 117 19.13 -4.65 -15.45
N THR A 118 18.70 -5.85 -15.85
CA THR A 118 18.67 -7.05 -15.00
C THR A 118 20.00 -7.82 -15.02
N GLY A 119 21.08 -7.18 -15.50
CA GLY A 119 22.39 -7.79 -15.77
C GLY A 119 22.49 -8.48 -17.14
N SER A 120 21.37 -8.94 -17.71
CA SER A 120 21.32 -9.59 -19.04
C SER A 120 20.40 -8.90 -20.04
N ASN A 121 19.37 -8.18 -19.56
CA ASN A 121 18.38 -7.50 -20.39
C ASN A 121 18.07 -6.11 -19.83
N ARG A 122 17.58 -5.21 -20.68
CA ARG A 122 16.96 -3.95 -20.24
C ARG A 122 15.48 -4.15 -19.97
N ILE A 123 14.98 -3.51 -18.92
CA ILE A 123 13.59 -3.57 -18.47
C ILE A 123 13.07 -2.17 -18.18
N THR A 124 11.80 -1.93 -18.53
CA THR A 124 10.99 -0.82 -18.02
C THR A 124 9.59 -1.37 -17.79
N ARG A 125 9.12 -1.37 -16.54
CA ARG A 125 7.81 -1.91 -16.15
C ARG A 125 7.22 -1.12 -15.00
N VAL A 126 5.89 -1.01 -15.01
CA VAL A 126 5.11 -0.62 -13.84
C VAL A 126 4.73 -1.89 -13.08
N TYR A 127 4.86 -1.85 -11.77
CA TYR A 127 4.44 -2.89 -10.84
C TYR A 127 3.40 -2.30 -9.92
N ARG A 128 2.23 -2.92 -9.90
CA ARG A 128 1.12 -2.48 -9.08
C ARG A 128 1.35 -2.84 -7.61
N ASN A 129 1.00 -1.92 -6.72
CA ASN A 129 1.01 -2.11 -5.29
C ASN A 129 -0.41 -1.97 -4.74
N ASP A 130 -1.10 -3.07 -4.49
CA ASP A 130 -2.51 -3.05 -4.06
C ASP A 130 -2.68 -2.85 -2.53
N HIS A 131 -1.67 -2.31 -1.83
CA HIS A 131 -1.48 -2.18 -0.35
C HIS A 131 -2.02 -3.34 0.52
N GLY A 132 -2.21 -4.53 -0.05
CA GLY A 132 -2.88 -5.62 0.64
C GLY A 132 -4.29 -5.26 1.08
N CYS A 133 -5.10 -4.67 0.17
CA CYS A 133 -6.55 -4.51 0.28
C CYS A 133 -7.25 -5.84 0.63
N ALA A 134 -7.17 -6.22 1.89
CA ALA A 134 -7.81 -7.40 2.44
C ALA A 134 -9.16 -6.98 2.97
N LEU A 135 -10.13 -6.85 2.06
CA LEU A 135 -11.52 -6.71 2.47
C LEU A 135 -11.92 -7.93 3.30
N THR A 136 -12.48 -7.69 4.47
CA THR A 136 -12.85 -8.73 5.43
C THR A 136 -14.36 -8.90 5.46
N ASP A 137 -14.84 -10.14 5.31
CA ASP A 137 -16.27 -10.41 5.33
C ASP A 137 -16.95 -9.92 6.63
N ASP A 138 -18.05 -9.20 6.47
CA ASP A 138 -18.83 -8.67 7.58
C ASP A 138 -19.95 -9.61 8.02
N ASN A 139 -20.28 -9.54 9.31
CA ASN A 139 -21.40 -10.27 9.89
C ASN A 139 -22.25 -9.34 10.76
N TYR A 140 -23.53 -9.26 10.43
CA TYR A 140 -24.53 -8.49 11.15
C TYR A 140 -25.67 -9.40 11.65
N THR A 141 -26.62 -8.84 12.39
CA THR A 141 -27.82 -9.56 12.82
C THR A 141 -29.04 -8.66 12.68
N ALA A 142 -29.87 -8.93 11.69
CA ALA A 142 -31.14 -8.24 11.50
C ALA A 142 -32.31 -8.94 12.22
N VAL A 143 -33.35 -8.16 12.53
CA VAL A 143 -34.63 -8.67 13.03
C VAL A 143 -35.59 -8.85 11.87
N GLN A 144 -36.32 -9.98 11.85
CA GLN A 144 -37.35 -10.26 10.85
C GLN A 144 -38.34 -9.09 10.72
N ASP A 145 -38.74 -8.80 9.48
CA ASP A 145 -39.73 -7.79 9.09
C ASP A 145 -39.40 -6.34 9.52
N LEU A 146 -38.18 -6.09 9.99
CA LEU A 146 -37.71 -4.76 10.36
C LEU A 146 -36.52 -4.36 9.48
N THR A 147 -36.53 -3.12 9.01
CA THR A 147 -35.36 -2.53 8.37
C THR A 147 -34.24 -2.41 9.40
N PHE A 148 -33.10 -3.00 9.09
CA PHE A 148 -31.87 -2.94 9.86
C PHE A 148 -30.97 -1.86 9.28
N ARG A 149 -30.51 -0.93 10.12
CA ARG A 149 -29.71 0.22 9.71
C ARG A 149 -28.34 0.17 10.38
N VAL A 150 -27.30 0.39 9.58
CA VAL A 150 -25.90 0.46 10.01
C VAL A 150 -25.31 1.79 9.55
N ASP A 151 -24.83 2.59 10.49
CA ASP A 151 -24.12 3.83 10.18
C ASP A 151 -22.69 3.51 9.72
N ALA A 152 -22.09 4.39 8.90
CA ALA A 152 -20.76 4.21 8.31
C ALA A 152 -19.66 3.79 9.30
N ALA A 153 -19.69 4.30 10.54
CA ALA A 153 -18.71 3.96 11.57
C ALA A 153 -18.71 2.47 11.99
N ALA A 154 -19.80 1.74 11.73
CA ALA A 154 -19.92 0.30 11.94
C ALA A 154 -20.26 -0.44 10.62
N GLY A 155 -20.15 0.26 9.50
CA GLY A 155 -20.51 -0.20 8.17
C GLY A 155 -19.51 -1.24 7.64
N VAL A 156 -19.68 -1.57 6.35
CA VAL A 156 -18.93 -2.67 5.72
C VAL A 156 -17.44 -2.42 5.63
N THR A 157 -16.98 -1.18 5.82
CA THR A 157 -15.56 -0.82 5.80
C THR A 157 -14.96 -0.67 7.21
N SER A 158 -15.72 -0.96 8.27
CA SER A 158 -15.30 -0.68 9.65
C SER A 158 -14.19 -1.60 10.16
N ASN A 159 -14.01 -2.74 9.51
CA ASN A 159 -12.99 -3.76 9.74
C ASN A 159 -11.96 -3.84 8.60
N ASP A 160 -12.09 -3.00 7.58
CA ASP A 160 -11.19 -2.92 6.43
C ASP A 160 -10.12 -1.85 6.65
N GLN A 161 -9.06 -1.89 5.84
CA GLN A 161 -8.06 -0.83 5.82
C GLN A 161 -8.69 0.48 5.32
N SER A 162 -8.16 1.62 5.81
CA SER A 162 -8.70 2.95 5.54
C SER A 162 -7.96 3.68 4.41
N GLY A 163 -8.69 4.44 3.59
CA GLY A 163 -8.15 5.17 2.45
C GLY A 163 -9.26 5.86 1.64
N PRO A 164 -8.92 6.59 0.55
CA PRO A 164 -9.87 7.39 -0.20
C PRO A 164 -10.71 6.52 -1.15
N TYR A 165 -11.71 5.82 -0.61
CA TYR A 165 -12.60 4.96 -1.39
C TYR A 165 -14.06 5.34 -1.23
N THR A 166 -14.87 4.96 -2.21
CA THR A 166 -16.33 4.91 -2.05
C THR A 166 -16.82 3.49 -2.20
N VAL A 167 -17.79 3.08 -1.40
CA VAL A 167 -18.37 1.74 -1.49
C VAL A 167 -19.41 1.67 -2.60
N ALA A 168 -19.42 0.58 -3.36
CA ALA A 168 -20.48 0.25 -4.30
C ALA A 168 -21.01 -1.16 -4.09
N LEU A 169 -22.31 -1.34 -4.36
CA LEU A 169 -22.94 -2.64 -4.35
C LEU A 169 -22.55 -3.42 -5.60
N ASP A 170 -21.96 -4.61 -5.43
CA ASP A 170 -21.60 -5.53 -6.51
C ASP A 170 -22.74 -6.53 -6.77
N THR A 171 -23.12 -7.27 -5.74
CA THR A 171 -24.17 -8.31 -5.83
C THR A 171 -25.23 -8.06 -4.77
N PRO A 172 -26.52 -7.87 -5.13
CA PRO A 172 -27.58 -7.64 -4.17
C PRO A 172 -27.93 -8.90 -3.37
N PRO A 173 -28.60 -8.74 -2.21
CA PRO A 173 -29.13 -9.86 -1.43
C PRO A 173 -30.23 -10.63 -2.18
N THR A 174 -30.45 -11.89 -1.78
CA THR A 174 -31.42 -12.79 -2.44
C THR A 174 -32.77 -12.85 -1.73
N HIS A 175 -32.82 -12.44 -0.45
CA HIS A 175 -33.99 -12.49 0.41
C HIS A 175 -34.27 -11.14 1.10
N GLY A 176 -33.85 -10.05 0.49
CA GLY A 176 -34.15 -8.69 0.92
C GLY A 176 -33.69 -7.66 -0.11
N THR A 177 -33.63 -6.40 0.32
CA THR A 177 -33.02 -5.30 -0.43
C THR A 177 -32.01 -4.58 0.45
N VAL A 178 -30.92 -4.10 -0.14
CA VAL A 178 -29.95 -3.25 0.54
C VAL A 178 -29.86 -1.90 -0.17
N ASP A 179 -29.90 -0.82 0.60
CA ASP A 179 -29.52 0.52 0.15
C ASP A 179 -28.15 0.84 0.77
N LEU A 180 -27.08 0.62 -0.01
CA LEU A 180 -25.68 0.77 0.41
C LEU A 180 -25.19 2.18 0.06
N ALA A 181 -24.82 2.94 1.07
CA ALA A 181 -24.27 4.28 0.89
C ALA A 181 -22.77 4.21 0.56
N ALA A 182 -22.29 5.24 -0.15
CA ALA A 182 -20.90 5.35 -0.59
C ALA A 182 -19.88 5.43 0.56
N ASP A 183 -20.32 5.77 1.77
CA ASP A 183 -19.50 5.83 2.99
C ASP A 183 -19.45 4.49 3.75
N GLY A 184 -20.04 3.42 3.21
CA GLY A 184 -20.07 2.09 3.80
C GLY A 184 -21.23 1.83 4.79
N GLY A 185 -22.04 2.85 5.11
CA GLY A 185 -23.30 2.65 5.83
C GLY A 185 -24.36 2.01 4.94
N PHE A 186 -25.35 1.31 5.52
CA PHE A 186 -26.43 0.69 4.73
C PHE A 186 -27.74 0.50 5.49
N ASP A 187 -28.83 0.43 4.74
CA ASP A 187 -30.14 -0.04 5.20
C ASP A 187 -30.47 -1.39 4.53
N TYR A 188 -30.69 -2.43 5.33
CA TYR A 188 -31.17 -3.74 4.86
C TYR A 188 -32.65 -3.95 5.24
N THR A 189 -33.47 -4.31 4.26
CA THR A 189 -34.89 -4.65 4.47
C THR A 189 -35.15 -6.10 4.04
N PRO A 190 -35.41 -7.03 4.98
CA PRO A 190 -35.72 -8.42 4.64
C PRO A 190 -37.01 -8.54 3.83
N THR A 191 -37.11 -9.58 3.02
CA THR A 191 -38.39 -10.02 2.42
C THR A 191 -39.34 -10.40 3.56
N PRO A 192 -40.60 -9.92 3.56
CA PRO A 192 -41.54 -10.23 4.64
C PRO A 192 -41.66 -11.74 4.92
N GLY A 193 -41.49 -12.12 6.18
CA GLY A 193 -41.54 -13.51 6.64
C GLY A 193 -40.26 -14.33 6.40
N PHE A 194 -39.21 -13.77 5.81
CA PHE A 194 -37.92 -14.46 5.67
C PHE A 194 -37.23 -14.62 7.03
N THR A 195 -36.56 -15.77 7.21
CA THR A 195 -35.62 -16.04 8.32
C THR A 195 -34.47 -16.86 7.77
N GLY A 196 -33.25 -16.52 8.15
CA GLY A 196 -32.03 -17.17 7.67
C GLY A 196 -30.97 -16.12 7.39
N ALA A 197 -29.79 -16.58 6.97
CA ALA A 197 -28.73 -15.69 6.50
C ALA A 197 -29.07 -15.19 5.10
N ASP A 198 -28.82 -13.92 4.84
CA ASP A 198 -28.78 -13.34 3.50
C ASP A 198 -27.48 -12.57 3.33
N SER A 199 -27.00 -12.42 2.11
CA SER A 199 -25.70 -11.79 1.87
C SER A 199 -25.68 -10.96 0.61
N PHE A 200 -24.93 -9.87 0.66
CA PHE A 200 -24.64 -9.02 -0.49
C PHE A 200 -23.13 -8.87 -0.63
N ARG A 201 -22.67 -8.48 -1.82
CA ARG A 201 -21.24 -8.20 -2.08
C ARG A 201 -21.04 -6.73 -2.37
N TYR A 202 -19.91 -6.18 -1.95
CA TYR A 202 -19.53 -4.80 -2.18
C TYR A 202 -18.10 -4.71 -2.74
N THR A 203 -17.84 -3.59 -3.41
CA THR A 203 -16.51 -3.17 -3.88
C THR A 203 -16.15 -1.82 -3.29
N LEU A 204 -14.85 -1.55 -3.25
CA LEU A 204 -14.34 -0.20 -3.13
C LEU A 204 -14.13 0.37 -4.55
N VAL A 205 -14.93 1.36 -4.94
CA VAL A 205 -14.83 2.03 -6.24
C VAL A 205 -13.50 2.77 -6.32
N GLY A 206 -12.75 2.51 -7.39
CA GLY A 206 -11.33 2.85 -7.53
C GLY A 206 -10.44 1.62 -7.52
N TRP A 207 -10.96 0.46 -7.09
CA TRP A 207 -10.20 -0.76 -6.85
C TRP A 207 -10.84 -1.98 -7.55
N PRO A 208 -10.08 -3.05 -7.86
CA PRO A 208 -10.60 -4.24 -8.54
C PRO A 208 -11.15 -5.32 -7.60
N ASP A 209 -10.97 -5.21 -6.28
CA ASP A 209 -11.34 -6.26 -5.32
C ASP A 209 -12.76 -6.11 -4.74
N VAL A 210 -13.32 -7.26 -4.32
CA VAL A 210 -14.72 -7.50 -3.91
C VAL A 210 -14.81 -8.24 -2.57
N ALA A 211 -15.60 -7.77 -1.61
CA ALA A 211 -15.94 -8.49 -0.35
C ALA A 211 -17.43 -8.79 -0.20
N ALA A 212 -17.79 -9.62 0.78
CA ALA A 212 -19.17 -9.96 1.12
C ALA A 212 -19.56 -9.45 2.51
N ALA A 213 -20.80 -8.99 2.64
CA ALA A 213 -21.44 -8.69 3.91
C ALA A 213 -22.65 -9.62 4.12
N THR A 214 -22.73 -10.27 5.28
CA THR A 214 -23.81 -11.21 5.64
C THR A 214 -24.66 -10.63 6.78
N VAL A 215 -25.98 -10.67 6.62
CA VAL A 215 -26.97 -10.10 7.56
C VAL A 215 -27.95 -11.15 8.08
#